data_AF-A0A1Q8DR03-F1
#
_entry.id   AF-A0A1Q8DR03-F1
#
_cell.length_a   1.000
_cell.length_b   1.000
_cell.length_c   1.000
_cell.angle_alpha   90.00
_cell.angle_beta   90.00
_cell.angle_gamma   90.00
#
_symmetry.space_group_name_H-M   'P 1'
#
loop_
_entity.id
_entity.type
_entity.pdbx_description
1 polymer ?
#
loop_
_entity_poly.entity_id
_entity_poly.type
_entity_poly.pdbx_seq_one_letter_code
_entity_poly.pdbx_strand_id
1 'polypeptide(L)'
;MAKQQTTKSIYDFIYLDIDRIHSYYAQLMDGVPNQKTSSSREQKDFTYKVTAGPRDILHTEGIKGDSKEESLDQLMDMHHVLPRDMINLLDEYNLISKKLAANNLGRLVMIQGLINFADFETLGKNSDNALDAHRQLNQEAGEEFSDEEESNMKTVFNVINAYPIGVQATMQVNSGTTQHAWMALDKKYLTSAHLVSALKHKTLSSEEFVVLGILDAIPDRFVKEDAKDLEKFKDNLVKANPFFHALFSMSDAYKEIIGRPDDFYGITPISIFRVMRAKIEN
;
A
#
# COMPACT_ATOMS: atom_id res chain seq x y z
N MET A 1 8.60 -29.90 25.29
CA MET A 1 8.37 -28.51 24.82
C MET A 1 8.99 -28.37 23.45
N ALA A 2 8.18 -28.35 22.39
CA ALA A 2 8.68 -28.21 21.03
C ALA A 2 9.11 -26.74 20.79
N LYS A 3 10.38 -26.53 20.42
CA LYS A 3 10.86 -25.25 19.92
C LYS A 3 10.02 -24.88 18.69
N GLN A 4 9.32 -23.75 18.74
CA GLN A 4 8.80 -23.10 17.53
C GLN A 4 10.00 -22.85 16.61
N GLN A 5 10.09 -23.61 15.52
CA GLN A 5 11.00 -23.26 14.43
C GLN A 5 10.54 -21.91 13.89
N THR A 6 11.32 -20.86 14.14
CA THR A 6 11.21 -19.59 13.41
C THR A 6 11.60 -19.85 11.97
N THR A 7 10.62 -20.20 11.13
CA THR A 7 10.83 -20.35 9.69
C THR A 7 11.29 -19.02 9.12
N LYS A 8 12.56 -18.96 8.67
CA LYS A 8 13.08 -17.80 7.95
C LYS A 8 12.16 -17.56 6.74
N SER A 9 11.58 -16.36 6.67
CA SER A 9 10.68 -15.96 5.59
C SER A 9 11.35 -14.86 4.78
N ILE A 10 11.22 -14.94 3.45
CA ILE A 10 11.67 -13.91 2.52
C ILE A 10 10.44 -13.11 2.09
N TYR A 11 10.57 -11.79 2.01
CA TYR A 11 9.50 -10.92 1.56
C TYR A 11 9.80 -10.41 0.16
N ASP A 12 8.84 -10.59 -0.73
CA ASP A 12 8.88 -10.05 -2.09
C ASP A 12 7.93 -8.85 -2.15
N PHE A 13 8.50 -7.64 -2.10
CA PHE A 13 7.77 -6.39 -2.04
C PHE A 13 7.35 -5.93 -3.45
N ILE A 14 6.06 -5.65 -3.61
CA ILE A 14 5.49 -5.10 -4.84
C ILE A 14 5.09 -3.63 -4.71
N TYR A 15 4.89 -3.17 -3.47
CA TYR A 15 4.71 -1.76 -3.12
C TYR A 15 5.53 -1.48 -1.85
N LEU A 16 6.27 -0.38 -1.85
CA LEU A 16 7.13 0.00 -0.74
C LEU A 16 7.26 1.54 -0.64
N ASP A 17 6.50 2.15 0.28
CA ASP A 17 6.67 3.55 0.65
C ASP A 17 7.91 3.71 1.54
N ILE A 18 9.06 3.81 0.88
CA ILE A 18 10.37 3.86 1.54
C ILE A 18 10.51 5.10 2.44
N ASP A 19 9.84 6.20 2.10
CA ASP A 19 9.89 7.44 2.87
C ASP A 19 9.21 7.27 4.25
N ARG A 20 8.03 6.62 4.28
CA ARG A 20 7.37 6.27 5.54
C ARG A 20 8.18 5.26 6.34
N ILE A 21 8.79 4.28 5.68
CA ILE A 21 9.63 3.28 6.35
C ILE A 21 10.80 3.96 7.06
N HIS A 22 11.49 4.88 6.39
CA HIS A 22 12.56 5.68 6.98
C HIS A 22 12.07 6.49 8.18
N SER A 23 10.92 7.15 8.03
CA SER A 23 10.34 7.97 9.10
C SER A 23 9.98 7.14 10.35
N TYR A 24 9.36 5.96 10.17
CA TYR A 24 9.01 5.09 11.29
C TYR A 24 10.23 4.47 11.95
N TYR A 25 11.18 4.00 11.15
CA TYR A 25 12.40 3.41 11.68
C TYR A 25 13.18 4.43 12.54
N ALA A 26 13.29 5.68 12.07
CA ALA A 26 13.94 6.76 12.83
C ALA A 26 13.24 7.08 14.17
N GLN A 27 11.91 6.98 14.22
CA GLN A 27 11.12 7.19 15.44
C GLN A 27 11.28 6.05 16.45
N LEU A 28 11.47 4.81 15.98
CA LEU A 28 11.62 3.64 16.84
C LEU A 28 13.03 3.44 17.39
N MET A 29 14.04 4.00 16.71
CA MET A 29 15.47 3.80 17.02
C MET A 29 16.14 5.03 17.68
N ASP A 30 15.35 5.99 18.19
CA ASP A 30 15.85 7.24 18.81
C ASP A 30 16.81 8.05 17.92
N GLY A 31 16.39 8.35 16.68
CA GLY A 31 17.06 9.34 15.83
C GLY A 31 17.12 8.97 14.35
N VAL A 32 16.81 9.94 13.49
CA VAL A 32 17.10 9.85 12.05
C VAL A 32 18.62 9.73 11.87
N PRO A 33 19.14 8.83 11.03
CA PRO A 33 20.53 8.90 10.64
C PRO A 33 20.72 10.20 9.83
N ASN A 34 21.39 11.17 10.45
CA ASN A 34 21.55 12.51 9.90
C ASN A 34 22.13 12.48 8.48
N GLN A 35 21.34 12.97 7.53
CA GLN A 35 21.76 13.40 6.21
C GLN A 35 22.68 14.62 6.36
N LYS A 36 23.98 14.40 6.61
CA LYS A 36 24.96 15.49 6.52
C LYS A 36 25.20 15.80 5.05
N THR A 37 24.48 16.81 4.56
CA THR A 37 24.79 17.54 3.33
C THR A 37 26.21 18.11 3.42
N SER A 38 27.17 17.39 2.83
CA SER A 38 28.46 17.95 2.47
C SER A 38 28.38 18.33 0.99
N SER A 39 28.35 19.63 0.74
CA SER A 39 28.42 20.22 -0.59
C SER A 39 29.81 19.98 -1.21
N SER A 40 29.91 19.01 -2.09
CA SER A 40 30.85 19.01 -3.22
C SER A 40 30.48 17.86 -4.17
N ARG A 41 30.43 18.15 -5.46
CA ARG A 41 30.24 17.18 -6.55
C ARG A 41 31.12 15.96 -6.35
N GLU A 42 30.51 14.79 -6.12
CA GLU A 42 30.90 13.45 -6.56
C GLU A 42 29.98 12.43 -5.87
N GLN A 43 29.85 11.23 -6.44
CA GLN A 43 28.87 10.17 -6.13
C GLN A 43 28.44 10.10 -4.65
N LYS A 44 27.12 10.18 -4.41
CA LYS A 44 26.51 9.98 -3.08
C LYS A 44 26.51 8.48 -2.73
N ASP A 45 27.57 8.03 -2.08
CA ASP A 45 27.54 6.82 -1.26
C ASP A 45 26.99 7.18 0.13
N PHE A 46 25.89 6.54 0.51
CA PHE A 46 25.26 6.70 1.82
C PHE A 46 26.02 5.84 2.86
N THR A 47 26.76 6.48 3.77
CA THR A 47 27.43 5.79 4.88
C THR A 47 26.58 5.88 6.14
N TYR A 48 26.02 4.76 6.62
CA TYR A 48 25.27 4.67 7.88
C TYR A 48 26.14 4.05 8.98
N LYS A 49 26.19 4.69 10.14
CA LYS A 49 26.93 4.20 11.32
C LYS A 49 25.95 3.48 12.25
N VAL A 50 25.91 2.16 12.18
CA VAL A 50 25.14 1.34 13.13
C VAL A 50 25.95 1.22 14.41
N THR A 51 25.47 1.83 15.50
CA THR A 51 25.94 1.50 16.84
C THR A 51 25.24 0.20 17.22
N ALA A 52 26.00 -0.89 17.28
CA ALA A 52 25.49 -2.19 17.70
C ALA A 52 24.86 -2.07 19.11
N GLY A 53 23.53 -2.13 19.17
CA GLY A 53 22.78 -2.40 20.39
C GLY A 53 22.80 -3.90 20.71
N PRO A 54 22.77 -4.29 22.00
CA PRO A 54 23.27 -5.58 22.44
C PRO A 54 22.21 -6.67 22.29
N ARG A 55 22.35 -7.53 21.27
CA ARG A 55 21.78 -8.87 21.31
C ARG A 55 22.77 -9.86 20.71
N ASP A 56 23.53 -10.46 21.63
CA ASP A 56 24.03 -11.84 21.54
C ASP A 56 23.08 -12.69 20.69
N ILE A 57 23.60 -13.34 19.65
CA ILE A 57 23.43 -14.76 19.29
C ILE A 57 24.27 -14.94 18.02
N LEU A 58 25.57 -15.18 18.21
CA LEU A 58 26.33 -16.03 17.29
C LEU A 58 27.30 -16.85 18.14
N HIS A 59 26.84 -18.03 18.56
CA HIS A 59 27.72 -19.05 19.11
C HIS A 59 28.67 -19.51 18.01
N THR A 60 29.93 -19.12 18.12
CA THR A 60 31.03 -19.76 17.39
C THR A 60 32.18 -19.91 18.37
N GLU A 61 32.31 -21.12 18.91
CA GLU A 61 33.53 -21.54 19.62
C GLU A 61 34.68 -21.57 18.61
N GLY A 62 35.74 -20.78 18.84
CA GLY A 62 36.93 -20.87 17.98
C GLY A 62 37.94 -19.73 18.06
N ILE A 63 38.88 -19.87 18.98
CA ILE A 63 40.29 -19.42 18.91
C ILE A 63 40.57 -17.90 19.03
N LYS A 64 41.13 -17.54 20.20
CA LYS A 64 41.86 -16.29 20.47
C LYS A 64 43.01 -16.08 19.47
N GLY A 65 42.98 -14.97 18.75
CA GLY A 65 44.09 -14.40 17.98
C GLY A 65 43.90 -12.89 17.87
N ASP A 66 45.00 -12.13 17.92
CA ASP A 66 45.09 -10.70 18.21
C ASP A 66 44.03 -9.78 17.60
N SER A 67 43.54 -8.88 18.47
CA SER A 67 42.64 -7.78 18.18
C SER A 67 43.26 -6.76 17.22
N LYS A 68 42.90 -6.87 15.94
CA LYS A 68 42.66 -5.70 15.10
C LYS A 68 41.18 -5.70 14.77
N GLU A 69 40.46 -4.68 15.23
CA GLU A 69 39.14 -4.32 14.73
C GLU A 69 39.24 -4.02 13.23
N GLU A 70 39.22 -5.06 12.41
CA GLU A 70 38.66 -4.94 11.07
C GLU A 70 37.15 -4.91 11.27
N SER A 71 36.63 -3.71 11.48
CA SER A 71 35.23 -3.41 11.22
C SER A 71 34.97 -3.86 9.78
N LEU A 72 34.31 -5.01 9.65
CA LEU A 72 33.69 -5.46 8.40
C LEU A 72 32.66 -4.39 8.02
N ASP A 73 33.12 -3.38 7.28
CA ASP A 73 32.31 -2.44 6.52
C ASP A 73 31.65 -3.22 5.37
N GLN A 74 30.75 -4.16 5.72
CA GLN A 74 29.79 -4.66 4.77
C GLN A 74 28.78 -3.54 4.54
N LEU A 75 29.04 -2.76 3.48
CA LEU A 75 28.05 -1.98 2.74
C LEU A 75 26.92 -2.91 2.28
N MET A 76 26.10 -3.40 3.21
CA MET A 76 24.83 -4.02 2.87
C MET A 76 23.90 -2.91 2.44
N ASP A 77 23.40 -3.02 1.21
CA ASP A 77 22.35 -2.16 0.70
C ASP A 77 21.10 -2.31 1.58
N MET A 78 20.95 -1.41 2.55
CA MET A 78 19.89 -1.46 3.57
C MET A 78 18.50 -1.30 2.96
N HIS A 79 18.37 -0.90 1.68
CA HIS A 79 17.08 -0.82 0.99
C HIS A 79 16.27 -2.12 1.08
N HIS A 80 16.94 -3.28 1.13
CA HIS A 80 16.26 -4.58 1.21
C HIS A 80 16.06 -5.10 2.64
N VAL A 81 16.85 -4.63 3.61
CA VAL A 81 16.81 -5.12 4.99
C VAL A 81 15.86 -4.28 5.85
N LEU A 82 15.87 -2.96 5.63
CA LEU A 82 15.16 -2.00 6.45
C LEU A 82 13.63 -2.22 6.53
N PRO A 83 12.92 -2.55 5.42
CA PRO A 83 11.48 -2.81 5.50
C PRO A 83 11.14 -3.97 6.43
N ARG A 84 11.93 -5.05 6.35
CA ARG A 84 11.74 -6.25 7.17
C ARG A 84 11.99 -5.95 8.64
N ASP A 85 13.08 -5.25 8.94
CA ASP A 85 13.43 -4.91 10.31
C ASP A 85 12.42 -3.93 10.92
N MET A 86 11.94 -2.95 10.15
CA MET A 86 10.86 -2.06 10.58
C MET A 86 9.58 -2.83 10.90
N ILE A 87 9.15 -3.76 10.03
CA ILE A 87 7.99 -4.63 10.29
C ILE A 87 8.18 -5.40 11.60
N ASN A 88 9.35 -5.99 11.83
CA ASN A 88 9.63 -6.74 13.05
C ASN A 88 9.60 -5.85 14.30
N LEU A 89 10.19 -4.65 14.26
CA LEU A 89 10.18 -3.71 15.38
C LEU A 89 8.77 -3.23 15.71
N LEU A 90 7.99 -2.88 14.69
CA LEU A 90 6.59 -2.48 14.86
C LEU A 90 5.75 -3.60 15.51
N ASP A 91 6.03 -4.86 15.14
CA ASP A 91 5.38 -6.03 15.72
C ASP A 91 5.86 -6.29 17.18
N GLU A 92 7.16 -6.21 17.45
CA GLU A 92 7.76 -6.35 18.80
C GLU A 92 7.18 -5.32 19.77
N TYR A 93 6.97 -4.08 19.32
CA TYR A 93 6.34 -3.02 20.10
C TYR A 93 4.79 -3.07 20.13
N ASN A 94 4.16 -4.09 19.53
CA ASN A 94 2.70 -4.25 19.48
C ASN A 94 1.97 -3.03 18.86
N LEU A 95 2.63 -2.34 17.91
CA LEU A 95 2.07 -1.18 17.23
C LEU A 95 1.14 -1.58 16.07
N ILE A 96 1.20 -2.85 15.65
CA ILE A 96 0.45 -3.40 14.51
C ILE A 96 -0.79 -4.16 14.99
N SER A 97 -1.97 -3.75 14.54
CA SER A 97 -3.18 -4.57 14.64
C SER A 97 -3.27 -5.58 13.50
N LYS A 98 -3.59 -6.83 13.80
CA LYS A 98 -3.76 -7.89 12.77
C LYS A 98 -5.20 -8.01 12.24
N LYS A 99 -6.09 -7.07 12.59
CA LYS A 99 -7.52 -7.13 12.26
C LYS A 99 -8.05 -5.78 11.80
N LEU A 100 -8.95 -5.80 10.82
CA LEU A 100 -9.75 -4.63 10.46
C LEU A 100 -10.94 -4.51 11.40
N ALA A 101 -11.02 -3.36 12.07
CA ALA A 101 -12.09 -3.01 12.98
C ALA A 101 -12.18 -1.49 13.10
N ALA A 102 -13.39 -0.98 13.37
CA ALA A 102 -13.62 0.47 13.45
C ALA A 102 -12.79 1.16 14.55
N ASN A 103 -12.51 0.46 15.66
CA ASN A 103 -11.66 0.97 16.74
C ASN A 103 -10.16 1.04 16.40
N ASN A 104 -9.76 0.55 15.23
CA ASN A 104 -8.40 0.65 14.72
C ASN A 104 -8.20 1.83 13.77
N LEU A 105 -9.21 2.69 13.57
CA LEU A 105 -9.07 3.89 12.75
C LEU A 105 -7.87 4.74 13.23
N GLY A 106 -7.01 5.14 12.29
CA GLY A 106 -5.75 5.85 12.53
C GLY A 106 -4.57 4.96 12.95
N ARG A 107 -4.75 3.64 13.13
CA ARG A 107 -3.69 2.73 13.59
C ARG A 107 -3.03 1.98 12.43
N LEU A 108 -1.83 1.47 12.69
CA LEU A 108 -1.17 0.51 11.80
C LEU A 108 -1.91 -0.82 11.84
N VAL A 109 -2.21 -1.33 10.65
CA VAL A 109 -2.84 -2.63 10.44
C VAL A 109 -1.97 -3.48 9.53
N MET A 110 -1.92 -4.78 9.80
CA MET A 110 -1.30 -5.77 8.93
C MET A 110 -2.29 -6.88 8.63
N ILE A 111 -2.67 -6.97 7.37
CA ILE A 111 -3.73 -7.87 6.90
C ILE A 111 -3.21 -8.73 5.75
N GLN A 112 -3.83 -9.90 5.58
CA GLN A 112 -3.46 -10.86 4.55
C GLN A 112 -4.70 -11.28 3.76
N GLY A 113 -4.54 -11.55 2.46
CA GLY A 113 -5.63 -11.97 1.60
C GLY A 113 -5.34 -11.81 0.10
N LEU A 114 -6.39 -11.92 -0.70
CA LEU A 114 -6.32 -11.82 -2.17
C LEU A 114 -6.41 -10.36 -2.59
N ILE A 115 -5.55 -9.94 -3.51
CA ILE A 115 -5.48 -8.56 -3.97
C ILE A 115 -5.75 -8.46 -5.47
N ASN A 116 -6.38 -7.36 -5.86
CA ASN A 116 -6.56 -6.92 -7.24
C ASN A 116 -5.93 -5.54 -7.40
N PHE A 117 -5.29 -5.31 -8.56
CA PHE A 117 -4.71 -4.01 -8.92
C PHE A 117 -5.46 -3.45 -10.13
N ALA A 118 -5.83 -2.17 -10.06
CA ALA A 118 -6.45 -1.45 -11.16
C ALA A 118 -5.61 -0.21 -11.51
N ASP A 119 -5.10 -0.14 -12.75
CA ASP A 119 -4.36 1.02 -13.28
C ASP A 119 -5.33 1.91 -14.08
N PHE A 120 -5.93 2.86 -13.38
CA PHE A 120 -6.88 3.82 -13.94
C PHE A 120 -6.19 4.82 -14.87
N GLU A 121 -4.91 5.13 -14.68
CA GLU A 121 -4.19 6.05 -15.58
C GLU A 121 -3.96 5.40 -16.96
N THR A 122 -3.58 4.12 -17.00
CA THR A 122 -3.49 3.40 -18.27
C THR A 122 -4.85 3.29 -18.95
N LEU A 123 -5.91 3.02 -18.18
CA LEU A 123 -7.28 2.93 -18.68
C LEU A 123 -7.74 4.28 -19.28
N GLY A 124 -7.51 5.39 -18.57
CA GLY A 124 -7.86 6.73 -19.04
C GLY A 124 -7.11 7.13 -20.30
N LYS A 125 -5.80 6.89 -20.37
CA LYS A 125 -4.97 7.19 -21.55
C LYS A 125 -5.37 6.40 -22.80
N ASN A 126 -6.04 5.27 -22.64
CA ASN A 126 -6.47 4.40 -23.72
C ASN A 126 -8.00 4.34 -23.85
N SER A 127 -8.73 5.34 -23.33
CA SER A 127 -10.19 5.37 -23.31
C SER A 127 -10.81 5.17 -24.69
N ASP A 128 -10.24 5.80 -25.72
CA ASP A 128 -10.74 5.71 -27.10
C ASP A 128 -10.57 4.30 -27.65
N ASN A 129 -9.38 3.72 -27.48
CA ASN A 129 -9.08 2.34 -27.89
C ASN A 129 -9.96 1.33 -27.13
N ALA A 130 -10.21 1.56 -25.84
CA ALA A 130 -11.06 0.72 -25.03
C ALA A 130 -12.53 0.78 -25.49
N LEU A 131 -13.01 1.98 -25.85
CA LEU A 131 -14.36 2.17 -26.37
C LEU A 131 -14.51 1.49 -27.74
N ASP A 132 -13.55 1.67 -28.65
CA ASP A 132 -13.56 1.04 -29.97
C ASP A 132 -13.53 -0.49 -29.88
N ALA A 133 -12.69 -1.04 -28.99
CA ALA A 133 -12.66 -2.48 -28.74
C ALA A 133 -14.00 -3.00 -28.18
N HIS A 134 -14.63 -2.26 -27.26
CA HIS A 134 -15.92 -2.65 -26.70
C HIS A 134 -17.04 -2.61 -27.76
N ARG A 135 -17.05 -1.59 -28.63
CA ARG A 135 -17.97 -1.51 -29.77
C ARG A 135 -17.82 -2.73 -30.69
N GLN A 136 -16.59 -3.09 -31.03
CA GLN A 136 -16.33 -4.23 -31.91
C GLN A 136 -16.81 -5.55 -31.29
N LEU A 137 -16.53 -5.78 -30.01
CA LEU A 137 -16.95 -6.99 -29.30
C LEU A 137 -18.48 -7.12 -29.23
N ASN A 138 -19.20 -6.02 -28.97
CA ASN A 138 -20.67 -6.03 -28.94
C ASN A 138 -21.25 -6.31 -30.34
N GLN A 139 -20.67 -5.72 -31.39
CA GLN A 139 -21.07 -6.03 -32.78
C GLN A 139 -20.86 -7.51 -33.13
N GLU A 140 -19.75 -8.11 -32.72
CA GLU A 140 -19.47 -9.54 -32.92
C GLU A 140 -20.41 -10.44 -32.10
N ALA A 141 -20.85 -9.98 -30.92
CA ALA A 141 -21.83 -10.67 -30.09
C ALA A 141 -23.29 -10.49 -30.55
N GLY A 142 -23.55 -9.60 -31.51
CA GLY A 142 -24.90 -9.26 -31.97
C GLY A 142 -25.68 -8.38 -30.99
N GLU A 143 -24.99 -7.70 -30.08
CA GLU A 143 -25.55 -6.76 -29.11
C GLU A 143 -25.44 -5.33 -29.65
N GLU A 144 -26.52 -4.55 -29.54
CA GLU A 144 -26.54 -3.15 -29.99
C GLU A 144 -25.91 -2.28 -28.90
N PHE A 145 -24.76 -1.68 -29.20
CA PHE A 145 -24.13 -0.71 -28.31
C PHE A 145 -24.77 0.66 -28.53
N SER A 146 -25.51 1.14 -27.54
CA SER A 146 -26.31 2.35 -27.65
C SER A 146 -25.47 3.64 -27.51
N ASP A 147 -25.96 4.72 -28.12
CA ASP A 147 -25.38 6.06 -27.95
C ASP A 147 -25.36 6.52 -26.47
N GLU A 148 -26.32 6.03 -25.67
CA GLU A 148 -26.41 6.32 -24.23
C GLU A 148 -25.30 5.62 -23.45
N GLU A 149 -25.05 4.33 -23.69
CA GLU A 149 -23.94 3.58 -23.07
C GLU A 149 -22.59 4.18 -23.42
N GLU A 150 -22.41 4.58 -24.69
CA GLU A 150 -21.22 5.27 -25.14
C GLU A 150 -21.00 6.59 -24.40
N SER A 151 -22.04 7.42 -24.30
CA SER A 151 -21.99 8.71 -23.60
C SER A 151 -21.66 8.53 -22.11
N ASN A 152 -22.24 7.52 -21.47
CA ASN A 152 -21.98 7.17 -20.09
C ASN A 152 -20.52 6.73 -19.90
N MET A 153 -19.99 5.84 -20.75
CA MET A 153 -18.58 5.43 -20.71
C MET A 153 -17.62 6.60 -20.92
N LYS A 154 -17.90 7.48 -21.89
CA LYS A 154 -17.11 8.70 -22.12
C LYS A 154 -17.08 9.60 -20.90
N THR A 155 -18.22 9.76 -20.21
CA THR A 155 -18.30 10.53 -18.97
C THR A 155 -17.40 9.94 -17.89
N VAL A 156 -17.43 8.62 -17.70
CA VAL A 156 -16.55 7.91 -16.77
C VAL A 156 -15.07 8.10 -17.13
N PHE A 157 -14.70 7.96 -18.41
CA PHE A 157 -13.32 8.18 -18.84
C PHE A 157 -12.84 9.62 -18.65
N ASN A 158 -13.71 10.61 -18.89
CA ASN A 158 -13.38 12.02 -18.63
C ASN A 158 -13.09 12.26 -17.15
N VAL A 159 -13.88 11.65 -16.26
CA VAL A 159 -13.65 11.70 -14.81
C VAL A 159 -12.30 11.05 -14.45
N ILE A 160 -12.02 9.85 -14.98
CA ILE A 160 -10.75 9.14 -14.75
C ILE A 160 -9.56 9.99 -15.22
N ASN A 161 -9.64 10.59 -16.41
CA ASN A 161 -8.57 11.41 -16.99
C ASN A 161 -8.32 12.72 -16.22
N ALA A 162 -9.34 13.25 -15.54
CA ALA A 162 -9.21 14.47 -14.74
C ALA A 162 -8.57 14.23 -13.37
N TYR A 163 -8.49 12.99 -12.88
CA TYR A 163 -8.09 12.70 -11.51
C TYR A 163 -6.67 12.12 -11.40
N PRO A 164 -5.81 12.61 -10.49
CA PRO A 164 -4.41 12.22 -10.40
C PRO A 164 -4.16 10.92 -9.62
N ILE A 165 -5.11 9.98 -9.53
CA ILE A 165 -4.84 8.64 -8.97
C ILE A 165 -4.59 7.67 -10.12
N GLY A 166 -3.35 7.17 -10.17
CA GLY A 166 -2.94 6.23 -11.22
C GLY A 166 -3.32 4.79 -10.93
N VAL A 167 -3.07 4.29 -9.72
CA VAL A 167 -3.27 2.87 -9.38
C VAL A 167 -4.03 2.72 -8.08
N GLN A 168 -4.92 1.74 -8.04
CA GLN A 168 -5.64 1.34 -6.85
C GLN A 168 -5.45 -0.15 -6.61
N ALA A 169 -5.62 -0.56 -5.36
CA ALA A 169 -5.76 -1.95 -5.00
C ALA A 169 -6.99 -2.20 -4.16
N THR A 170 -7.68 -3.30 -4.46
CA THR A 170 -8.74 -3.84 -3.61
C THR A 170 -8.32 -5.20 -3.09
N MET A 171 -8.66 -5.47 -1.82
CA MET A 171 -8.25 -6.70 -1.15
C MET A 171 -9.44 -7.36 -0.47
N GLN A 172 -9.58 -8.67 -0.66
CA GLN A 172 -10.42 -9.50 0.18
C GLN A 172 -9.57 -10.09 1.31
N VAL A 173 -9.90 -9.75 2.55
CA VAL A 173 -9.10 -10.11 3.73
C VAL A 173 -9.48 -11.49 4.23
N ASN A 174 -8.47 -12.34 4.44
CA ASN A 174 -8.62 -13.66 5.03
C ASN A 174 -8.67 -13.53 6.56
N SER A 175 -9.86 -13.27 7.11
CA SER A 175 -10.06 -13.04 8.56
C SER A 175 -11.13 -13.92 9.21
N GLY A 176 -11.59 -14.97 8.52
CA GLY A 176 -12.74 -15.80 8.93
C GLY A 176 -14.11 -15.15 8.69
N THR A 177 -14.13 -13.85 8.39
CA THR A 177 -15.28 -13.10 7.85
C THR A 177 -14.87 -12.40 6.56
N THR A 178 -15.79 -12.27 5.62
CA THR A 178 -15.52 -11.56 4.36
C THR A 178 -15.45 -10.05 4.64
N GLN A 179 -14.23 -9.53 4.77
CA GLN A 179 -13.96 -8.11 4.88
C GLN A 179 -13.18 -7.65 3.65
N HIS A 180 -13.38 -6.39 3.26
CA HIS A 180 -12.70 -5.81 2.10
C HIS A 180 -11.94 -4.55 2.47
N ALA A 181 -10.81 -4.33 1.81
CA ALA A 181 -10.02 -3.11 1.91
C ALA A 181 -9.81 -2.50 0.53
N TRP A 182 -9.75 -1.17 0.50
CA TRP A 182 -9.44 -0.35 -0.66
C TRP A 182 -8.22 0.52 -0.36
N MET A 183 -7.35 0.69 -1.34
CA MET A 183 -6.10 1.42 -1.23
C MET A 183 -5.85 2.23 -2.51
N ALA A 184 -5.45 3.49 -2.35
CA ALA A 184 -4.79 4.25 -3.42
C ALA A 184 -3.28 4.01 -3.35
N LEU A 185 -2.64 3.77 -4.50
CA LEU A 185 -1.20 3.47 -4.60
C LEU A 185 -0.48 4.58 -5.38
N ASP A 186 0.65 5.05 -4.83
CA ASP A 186 1.56 5.91 -5.58
C ASP A 186 2.48 5.04 -6.48
N LYS A 187 2.47 5.34 -7.79
CA LYS A 187 3.25 4.60 -8.79
C LYS A 187 4.75 4.60 -8.50
N LYS A 188 5.28 5.65 -7.86
CA LYS A 188 6.72 5.74 -7.57
C LYS A 188 7.19 4.69 -6.54
N TYR A 189 6.27 4.15 -5.75
CA TYR A 189 6.54 3.12 -4.74
C TYR A 189 6.19 1.70 -5.22
N LEU A 190 5.60 1.58 -6.41
CA LEU A 190 5.32 0.28 -7.03
C LEU A 190 6.58 -0.27 -7.71
N THR A 191 6.86 -1.56 -7.52
CA THR A 191 7.87 -2.24 -8.33
C THR A 191 7.29 -2.55 -9.71
N SER A 192 8.13 -2.70 -10.73
CA SER A 192 7.68 -3.02 -12.11
C SER A 192 6.86 -4.31 -12.22
N ALA A 193 6.87 -5.16 -11.19
CA ALA A 193 6.11 -6.41 -11.12
C ALA A 193 4.58 -6.23 -11.10
N HIS A 194 4.05 -5.07 -10.69
CA HIS A 194 2.60 -4.87 -10.53
C HIS A 194 1.82 -4.93 -11.86
N LEU A 195 2.33 -4.30 -12.93
CA LEU A 195 1.70 -4.35 -14.27
C LEU A 195 1.73 -5.77 -14.84
N VAL A 196 2.82 -6.49 -14.57
CA VAL A 196 2.97 -7.88 -15.02
C VAL A 196 2.03 -8.80 -14.25
N SER A 197 1.73 -8.52 -12.98
CA SER A 197 0.76 -9.28 -12.19
C SER A 197 -0.64 -9.24 -12.82
N ALA A 198 -1.10 -8.06 -13.25
CA ALA A 198 -2.39 -7.92 -13.92
C ALA A 198 -2.47 -8.68 -15.26
N LEU A 199 -1.34 -8.85 -15.95
CA LEU A 199 -1.25 -9.64 -17.19
C LEU A 199 -1.02 -11.15 -16.96
N LYS A 200 -0.52 -11.54 -15.78
CA LYS A 200 -0.22 -12.94 -15.43
C LYS A 200 -1.42 -13.68 -14.85
N HIS A 201 -2.25 -12.97 -14.10
CA HIS A 201 -3.42 -13.53 -13.45
C HIS A 201 -4.69 -13.17 -14.23
N LYS A 202 -5.79 -13.87 -13.94
CA LYS A 202 -7.12 -13.32 -14.28
C LYS A 202 -7.32 -12.02 -13.48
N THR A 203 -8.51 -11.40 -13.55
CA THR A 203 -8.85 -10.18 -12.79
C THR A 203 -8.53 -10.25 -11.29
N LEU A 204 -8.33 -11.44 -10.71
CA LEU A 204 -7.88 -11.64 -9.33
C LEU A 204 -6.62 -12.51 -9.29
N SER A 205 -5.64 -12.13 -8.48
CA SER A 205 -4.53 -13.03 -8.16
C SER A 205 -5.01 -14.16 -7.24
N SER A 206 -4.56 -15.39 -7.51
CA SER A 206 -4.79 -16.54 -6.63
C SER A 206 -3.82 -16.58 -5.45
N GLU A 207 -2.84 -15.68 -5.41
CA GLU A 207 -1.82 -15.62 -4.37
C GLU A 207 -2.26 -14.70 -3.23
N GLU A 208 -1.85 -15.04 -2.01
CA GLU A 208 -2.08 -14.18 -0.85
C GLU A 208 -0.97 -13.14 -0.71
N PHE A 209 -1.39 -11.90 -0.54
CA PHE A 209 -0.53 -10.76 -0.24
C PHE A 209 -0.71 -10.34 1.21
N VAL A 210 0.33 -9.72 1.76
CA VAL A 210 0.30 -9.04 3.05
C VAL A 210 0.41 -7.56 2.81
N VAL A 211 -0.49 -6.80 3.44
CA VAL A 211 -0.49 -5.33 3.43
C VAL A 211 -0.18 -4.85 4.85
N LEU A 212 0.86 -4.03 4.99
CA LEU A 212 1.05 -3.16 6.15
C LEU A 212 0.63 -1.76 5.73
N GLY A 213 -0.26 -1.14 6.48
CA GLY A 213 -0.80 0.19 6.17
C GLY A 213 -1.43 0.87 7.38
N ILE A 214 -1.87 2.11 7.17
CA ILE A 214 -2.66 2.87 8.15
C ILE A 214 -4.13 2.69 7.80
N LEU A 215 -4.96 2.27 8.75
CA LEU A 215 -6.41 2.24 8.56
C LEU A 215 -6.96 3.67 8.63
N ASP A 216 -7.28 4.28 7.50
CA ASP A 216 -7.64 5.71 7.42
C ASP A 216 -9.14 5.96 7.17
N ALA A 217 -9.88 4.93 6.75
CA ALA A 217 -11.32 4.98 6.63
C ALA A 217 -11.96 3.65 7.06
N ILE A 218 -13.18 3.75 7.55
CA ILE A 218 -14.00 2.62 7.98
C ILE A 218 -15.26 2.56 7.12
N PRO A 219 -15.88 1.38 6.97
CA PRO A 219 -17.16 1.26 6.29
C PRO A 219 -18.21 2.21 6.87
N ASP A 220 -19.04 2.76 6.00
CA ASP A 220 -19.96 3.86 6.33
C ASP A 220 -20.99 3.42 7.39
N ARG A 221 -21.35 2.13 7.41
CA ARG A 221 -22.17 1.49 8.45
C ARG A 221 -21.61 1.57 9.88
N PHE A 222 -20.32 1.86 10.04
CA PHE A 222 -19.68 2.03 11.34
C PHE A 222 -19.48 3.49 11.75
N VAL A 223 -19.80 4.43 10.85
CA VAL A 223 -19.76 5.86 11.15
C VAL A 223 -20.87 6.17 12.14
N LYS A 224 -20.51 6.72 13.31
CA LYS A 224 -21.47 7.07 14.36
C LYS A 224 -22.27 8.32 13.97
N GLU A 225 -23.42 8.52 14.63
CA GLU A 225 -24.32 9.68 14.47
C GLU A 225 -23.70 11.06 14.76
N ASP A 226 -22.45 11.12 15.24
CA ASP A 226 -21.65 12.36 15.32
C ASP A 226 -21.42 13.01 13.94
N ALA A 227 -21.84 12.35 12.85
CA ALA A 227 -22.02 12.92 11.50
C ALA A 227 -22.80 14.25 11.48
N LYS A 228 -23.63 14.55 12.48
CA LYS A 228 -24.35 15.83 12.57
C LYS A 228 -23.40 17.03 12.65
N ASP A 229 -22.24 16.91 13.28
CA ASP A 229 -21.29 18.03 13.37
C ASP A 229 -20.46 18.17 12.09
N LEU A 230 -20.20 17.06 11.40
CA LEU A 230 -19.56 17.07 10.08
C LEU A 230 -20.47 17.70 9.01
N GLU A 231 -21.76 17.33 9.00
CA GLU A 231 -22.75 17.93 8.09
C GLU A 231 -22.94 19.42 8.37
N LYS A 232 -23.05 19.83 9.64
CA LYS A 232 -23.08 21.26 10.00
C LYS A 232 -21.83 22.00 9.52
N PHE A 233 -20.65 21.37 9.62
CA PHE A 233 -19.41 21.97 9.14
C PHE A 233 -19.42 22.13 7.61
N LYS A 234 -19.86 21.09 6.88
CA LYS A 234 -20.05 21.12 5.42
C LYS A 234 -21.01 22.26 5.03
N ASP A 235 -22.16 22.34 5.69
CA ASP A 235 -23.16 23.39 5.47
C ASP A 235 -22.61 24.80 5.72
N ASN A 236 -21.82 24.98 6.78
CA ASN A 236 -21.21 26.26 7.10
C ASN A 236 -20.19 26.69 6.05
N LEU A 237 -19.40 25.75 5.50
CA LEU A 237 -18.48 26.03 4.40
C LEU A 237 -19.23 26.44 3.12
N VAL A 238 -20.29 25.71 2.76
CA VAL A 238 -21.13 26.04 1.59
C VAL A 238 -21.78 27.41 1.74
N LYS A 239 -22.30 27.74 2.93
CA LYS A 239 -22.86 29.06 3.23
C LYS A 239 -21.82 30.18 3.16
N ALA A 240 -20.58 29.90 3.57
CA ALA A 240 -19.49 30.86 3.50
C ALA A 240 -19.03 31.11 2.06
N ASN A 241 -19.02 30.08 1.21
CA ASN A 241 -18.67 30.21 -0.20
C ASN A 241 -19.33 29.11 -1.05
N PRO A 242 -20.23 29.46 -2.01
CA PRO A 242 -20.89 28.49 -2.89
C PRO A 242 -19.93 27.63 -3.74
N PHE A 243 -18.68 28.07 -3.94
CA PHE A 243 -17.65 27.27 -4.59
C PHE A 243 -17.43 25.92 -3.88
N PHE A 244 -17.58 25.86 -2.55
CA PHE A 244 -17.47 24.60 -1.81
C PHE A 244 -18.56 23.59 -2.19
N HIS A 245 -19.75 24.05 -2.60
CA HIS A 245 -20.77 23.14 -3.11
C HIS A 245 -20.27 22.39 -4.34
N ALA A 246 -19.72 23.10 -5.33
CA ALA A 246 -19.18 22.49 -6.53
C ALA A 246 -18.01 21.54 -6.22
N LEU A 247 -17.12 21.93 -5.31
CA LEU A 247 -16.01 21.07 -4.87
C LEU A 247 -16.48 19.78 -4.20
N PHE A 248 -17.49 19.85 -3.32
CA PHE A 248 -18.04 18.68 -2.65
C PHE A 248 -18.76 17.76 -3.64
N SER A 249 -19.64 18.30 -4.50
CA SER A 249 -20.32 17.50 -5.52
C SER A 249 -19.32 16.79 -6.45
N MET A 250 -18.23 17.47 -6.83
CA MET A 250 -17.18 16.87 -7.64
C MET A 250 -16.43 15.77 -6.87
N SER A 251 -16.12 15.99 -5.59
CA SER A 251 -15.46 14.99 -4.74
C SER A 251 -16.34 13.76 -4.51
N ASP A 252 -17.64 13.96 -4.31
CA ASP A 252 -18.63 12.89 -4.14
C ASP A 252 -18.73 12.07 -5.43
N ALA A 253 -18.80 12.71 -6.61
CA ALA A 253 -18.78 12.03 -7.90
C ALA A 253 -17.49 11.23 -8.14
N TYR A 254 -16.32 11.77 -7.76
CA TYR A 254 -15.06 11.01 -7.81
C TYR A 254 -15.08 9.80 -6.89
N LYS A 255 -15.63 9.95 -5.67
CA LYS A 255 -15.76 8.85 -4.71
C LYS A 255 -16.63 7.73 -5.31
N GLU A 256 -17.74 8.07 -5.95
CA GLU A 256 -18.66 7.11 -6.55
C GLU A 256 -18.05 6.32 -7.71
N ILE A 257 -17.25 6.97 -8.57
CA ILE A 257 -16.72 6.35 -9.80
C ILE A 257 -15.41 5.59 -9.53
N ILE A 258 -14.48 6.20 -8.80
CA ILE A 258 -13.11 5.68 -8.60
C ILE A 258 -12.71 5.62 -7.12
N GLY A 259 -13.59 5.97 -6.18
CA GLY A 259 -13.23 6.00 -4.77
C GLY A 259 -13.37 4.66 -4.05
N ARG A 260 -13.19 4.74 -2.73
CA ARG A 260 -13.47 3.64 -1.80
C ARG A 260 -14.98 3.33 -1.80
N PRO A 261 -15.39 2.06 -2.02
CA PRO A 261 -16.78 1.66 -1.82
C PRO A 261 -17.20 1.75 -0.34
N ASP A 262 -18.47 2.06 -0.09
CA ASP A 262 -18.97 2.38 1.26
C ASP A 262 -18.76 1.25 2.29
N ASP A 263 -18.78 0.00 1.84
CA ASP A 263 -18.62 -1.17 2.70
C ASP A 263 -17.16 -1.62 2.92
N PHE A 264 -16.19 -0.93 2.32
CA PHE A 264 -14.77 -1.26 2.36
C PHE A 264 -14.05 -0.43 3.43
N TYR A 265 -13.02 -1.01 4.05
CA TYR A 265 -12.05 -0.25 4.83
C TYR A 265 -11.10 0.51 3.90
N GLY A 266 -10.73 1.74 4.25
CA GLY A 266 -9.66 2.48 3.57
C GLY A 266 -8.34 2.23 4.25
N ILE A 267 -7.31 1.93 3.46
CA ILE A 267 -5.95 1.75 3.95
C ILE A 267 -5.02 2.62 3.11
N THR A 268 -4.21 3.44 3.76
CA THR A 268 -3.02 4.00 3.11
C THR A 268 -1.88 3.00 3.28
N PRO A 269 -1.44 2.33 2.20
CA PRO A 269 -0.43 1.28 2.31
C PRO A 269 0.97 1.87 2.55
N ILE A 270 1.74 1.16 3.36
CA ILE A 270 3.17 1.39 3.56
C ILE A 270 3.97 0.33 2.79
N SER A 271 3.52 -0.92 2.85
CA SER A 271 4.11 -2.00 2.06
C SER A 271 3.07 -3.03 1.66
N ILE A 272 3.22 -3.57 0.45
CA ILE A 272 2.48 -4.74 -0.04
C ILE A 272 3.50 -5.77 -0.50
N PHE A 273 3.41 -6.99 0.03
CA PHE A 273 4.41 -8.03 -0.24
C PHE A 273 3.84 -9.44 -0.19
N ARG A 274 4.57 -10.36 -0.80
CA ARG A 274 4.34 -11.81 -0.69
C ARG A 274 5.31 -12.40 0.32
N VAL A 275 4.85 -13.39 1.07
CA VAL A 275 5.70 -14.14 1.99
C VAL A 275 6.15 -15.43 1.32
N MET A 276 7.42 -15.49 0.94
CA MET A 276 8.05 -16.69 0.39
C MET A 276 8.53 -17.56 1.55
N ARG A 277 7.86 -18.70 1.73
CA ARG A 277 8.24 -19.71 2.72
C ARG A 277 9.02 -20.82 2.04
N ALA A 278 10.09 -21.29 2.70
CA ALA A 278 10.75 -22.51 2.27
C ALA A 278 9.75 -23.67 2.31
N LYS A 279 9.64 -24.45 1.22
CA LYS A 279 8.97 -25.74 1.29
C LYS A 279 9.77 -26.61 2.25
N ILE A 280 9.16 -26.99 3.36
CA ILE A 280 9.64 -28.12 4.15
C ILE A 280 9.18 -29.34 3.35
N GLU A 281 10.08 -29.92 2.58
CA GLU A 281 9.85 -31.25 2.00
C GLU A 281 9.73 -32.24 3.17
N ASN A 282 8.59 -32.92 3.25
CA ASN A 282 8.40 -34.10 4.09
C ASN A 282 8.68 -35.34 3.26
#